data_AF-A0A1U7VU89-F1
#
_entry.id   AF-A0A1U7VU89-F1
#
_cell.length_a   1.000
_cell.length_b   1.000
_cell.length_c   1.000
_cell.angle_alpha   90.00
_cell.angle_beta   90.00
_cell.angle_gamma   90.00
#
_symmetry.space_group_name_H-M   'P 1'
#
loop_
_entity.id
_entity.type
_entity.pdbx_description
1 polymer ?
#
loop_
_entity_poly.entity_id
_entity_poly.type
_entity_poly.pdbx_seq_one_letter_code
_entity_poly.pdbx_strand_id
1 'polypeptide(L)'
;MSHRNLSHYQHLENSQHQSVDGILTLFTKANHDLTTVQNKLEKEFQQVYPDNANPMKLVSRIKKVQDEMSTLKEQCRELLAAKQDLIDKARGTLVGNRSLLQRLQLSTGVPIISDSDDPSYASFNQVIDEWTTQVRSRTEDESLESGEDINQMLFSAIVHGN
;
A
#
# COMPACT_ATOMS: atom_id res chain seq x y z
N MET A 1 56.38 -31.41 -55.29
CA MET A 1 55.96 -31.86 -53.94
C MET A 1 54.89 -30.96 -53.28
N SER A 2 54.24 -30.03 -54.00
CA SER A 2 53.31 -29.05 -53.40
C SER A 2 51.81 -29.44 -53.37
N HIS A 3 51.36 -30.43 -54.15
CA HIS A 3 49.93 -30.77 -54.21
C HIS A 3 49.40 -31.57 -53.00
N ARG A 4 50.29 -32.22 -52.23
CA ARG A 4 49.91 -33.02 -51.06
C ARG A 4 49.61 -32.15 -49.83
N ASN A 5 50.15 -30.93 -49.76
CA ASN A 5 49.91 -29.98 -48.67
C ASN A 5 48.58 -29.24 -48.85
N LEU A 6 48.26 -28.78 -50.07
CA LEU A 6 47.02 -28.03 -50.35
C LEU A 6 45.74 -28.85 -50.05
N SER A 7 45.78 -30.16 -50.32
CA SER A 7 44.68 -31.08 -50.03
C SER A 7 44.45 -31.27 -48.53
N HIS A 8 45.51 -31.16 -47.72
CA HIS A 8 45.44 -31.30 -46.26
C HIS A 8 44.87 -30.03 -45.60
N TYR A 9 45.24 -28.85 -46.12
CA TYR A 9 44.65 -27.57 -45.69
C TYR A 9 43.16 -27.48 -46.04
N GLN A 10 42.76 -27.91 -47.24
CA GLN A 10 41.34 -27.96 -47.62
C GLN A 10 40.53 -28.94 -46.76
N HIS A 11 41.10 -30.09 -46.38
CA HIS A 11 40.41 -31.04 -45.50
C HIS A 11 40.25 -30.49 -44.08
N LEU A 12 41.24 -29.74 -43.57
CA LEU A 12 41.20 -29.14 -42.24
C LEU A 12 40.20 -27.97 -42.15
N GLU A 13 40.16 -27.08 -43.16
CA GLU A 13 39.16 -26.02 -43.26
C GLU A 13 37.74 -26.60 -43.37
N ASN A 14 37.54 -27.64 -44.19
CA ASN A 14 36.22 -28.26 -44.36
C ASN A 14 35.77 -28.97 -43.06
N SER A 15 36.70 -29.59 -42.32
CA SER A 15 36.41 -30.20 -41.01
C SER A 15 36.12 -29.16 -39.92
N GLN A 16 36.80 -28.01 -39.96
CA GLN A 16 36.50 -26.89 -39.05
C GLN A 16 35.14 -26.26 -39.36
N HIS A 17 34.82 -26.02 -40.63
CA HIS A 17 33.50 -25.54 -41.05
C HIS A 17 32.40 -26.51 -40.60
N GLN A 18 32.58 -27.82 -40.80
CA GLN A 18 31.62 -28.82 -40.36
C GLN A 18 31.45 -28.88 -38.82
N SER A 19 32.53 -28.65 -38.06
CA SER A 19 32.47 -28.59 -36.59
C SER A 19 31.77 -27.32 -36.10
N VAL A 20 32.02 -26.18 -36.75
CA VAL A 20 31.35 -24.90 -36.46
C VAL A 20 29.86 -24.97 -36.84
N ASP A 21 29.52 -25.60 -37.97
CA ASP A 21 28.14 -25.84 -38.39
C ASP A 21 27.41 -26.78 -37.42
N GLY A 22 28.10 -27.79 -36.89
CA GLY A 22 27.59 -28.66 -35.83
C GLY A 22 27.28 -27.90 -34.55
N ILE A 23 28.19 -27.01 -34.12
CA ILE A 23 27.98 -26.14 -32.95
C ILE A 23 26.82 -25.17 -33.20
N LEU A 24 26.74 -24.55 -34.37
CA LEU A 24 25.66 -23.65 -34.74
C LEU A 24 24.31 -24.39 -34.69
N THR A 25 24.25 -25.59 -35.24
CA THR A 25 23.06 -26.45 -35.20
C THR A 25 22.63 -26.78 -33.78
N LEU A 26 23.59 -27.09 -32.89
CA LEU A 26 23.31 -27.35 -31.48
C LEU A 26 22.77 -26.11 -30.76
N PHE A 27 23.32 -24.92 -31.01
CA PHE A 27 22.80 -23.67 -30.45
C PHE A 27 21.41 -23.34 -30.99
N THR A 28 21.17 -23.52 -32.30
CA THR A 28 19.85 -23.34 -32.89
C THR A 28 18.83 -24.28 -32.25
N LYS A 29 19.21 -25.56 -32.07
CA LYS A 29 18.36 -26.55 -31.40
C LYS A 29 18.11 -26.18 -29.94
N ALA A 30 19.15 -25.83 -29.18
CA ALA A 30 19.01 -25.42 -27.79
C ALA A 30 18.10 -24.18 -27.64
N ASN A 31 18.24 -23.20 -28.53
CA ASN A 31 17.39 -22.02 -28.55
C ASN A 31 15.92 -22.37 -28.85
N HIS A 32 15.69 -23.29 -29.78
CA HIS A 32 14.35 -23.80 -30.08
C HIS A 32 13.75 -24.58 -28.90
N ASP A 33 14.54 -25.45 -28.28
CA ASP A 33 14.14 -26.23 -27.10
C ASP A 33 13.77 -25.30 -25.93
N LEU A 34 14.59 -24.27 -25.65
CA LEU A 34 14.31 -23.25 -24.63
C LEU A 34 13.04 -22.44 -24.94
N THR A 35 12.84 -22.04 -26.19
CA THR A 35 11.63 -21.32 -26.62
C THR A 35 10.38 -22.18 -26.41
N THR A 36 10.48 -23.48 -26.70
CA THR A 36 9.38 -24.43 -26.49
C THR A 36 9.06 -24.58 -25.01
N VAL A 37 10.08 -24.70 -24.15
CA VAL A 37 9.90 -24.75 -22.70
C VAL A 37 9.25 -23.47 -22.18
N GLN A 38 9.73 -22.29 -22.59
CA GLN A 38 9.15 -21.01 -22.20
C GLN A 38 7.67 -20.92 -22.56
N ASN A 39 7.31 -21.27 -23.81
CA ASN A 39 5.92 -21.21 -24.27
C ASN A 39 5.01 -22.18 -23.52
N LYS A 40 5.52 -23.36 -23.15
CA LYS A 40 4.75 -24.34 -22.38
C LYS A 40 4.53 -23.85 -20.94
N LEU A 41 5.58 -23.34 -20.30
CA LEU A 41 5.49 -22.76 -18.96
C LEU A 41 4.50 -21.59 -18.92
N GLU A 42 4.53 -20.69 -19.90
CA GLU A 42 3.59 -19.56 -19.97
C GLU A 42 2.14 -20.04 -20.08
N LYS A 43 1.87 -21.06 -20.91
CA LYS A 43 0.52 -21.64 -21.05
C LYS A 43 0.05 -22.31 -19.75
N GLU A 44 0.91 -23.11 -19.13
CA GLU A 44 0.58 -23.76 -17.85
C GLU A 44 0.36 -22.72 -16.75
N PHE A 45 1.18 -21.66 -16.71
CA PHE A 45 1.02 -20.57 -15.77
C PHE A 45 -0.32 -19.86 -15.92
N GLN A 46 -0.73 -19.51 -17.14
CA GLN A 46 -2.02 -18.88 -17.42
C GLN A 46 -3.21 -19.81 -17.13
N GLN A 47 -3.03 -21.13 -17.30
CA GLN A 47 -4.07 -22.12 -16.99
C GLN A 47 -4.24 -22.31 -15.48
N VAL A 48 -3.14 -22.37 -14.73
CA VAL A 48 -3.15 -22.54 -13.26
C VAL A 48 -3.61 -21.27 -12.57
N TYR A 49 -3.17 -20.11 -13.06
CA TYR A 49 -3.47 -18.81 -12.46
C TYR A 49 -4.31 -17.95 -13.40
N PRO A 50 -5.65 -18.00 -13.28
CA PRO A 50 -6.51 -17.06 -13.97
C PRO A 50 -6.20 -15.63 -13.54
N ASP A 51 -6.64 -14.65 -14.34
CA ASP A 51 -6.27 -13.24 -14.20
C ASP A 51 -6.49 -12.64 -12.80
N ASN A 52 -7.53 -13.07 -12.09
CA ASN A 52 -7.86 -12.62 -10.73
C ASN A 52 -6.95 -13.24 -9.64
N ALA A 53 -6.27 -14.35 -9.95
CA ALA A 53 -5.38 -15.09 -9.06
C ALA A 53 -3.91 -15.09 -9.51
N ASN A 54 -3.59 -14.41 -10.62
CA ASN A 54 -2.22 -14.26 -11.11
C ASN A 54 -1.33 -13.57 -10.06
N PRO A 55 -0.28 -14.24 -9.54
CA PRO A 55 0.57 -13.69 -8.50
C PRO A 55 1.19 -12.33 -8.83
N MET A 56 1.60 -12.10 -10.08
CA MET A 56 2.16 -10.81 -10.51
C MET A 56 1.11 -9.68 -10.45
N LYS A 57 -0.13 -9.97 -10.86
CA LYS A 57 -1.25 -9.02 -10.78
C LYS A 57 -1.71 -8.80 -9.34
N LEU A 58 -1.63 -9.83 -8.49
CA LEU A 58 -1.94 -9.70 -7.07
C LEU A 58 -0.95 -8.78 -6.37
N VAL A 59 0.36 -8.95 -6.61
CA VAL A 59 1.39 -8.06 -6.05
C VAL A 59 1.17 -6.61 -6.47
N SER A 60 0.84 -6.34 -7.73
CA SER A 60 0.58 -4.97 -8.18
C SER A 60 -0.67 -4.37 -7.53
N ARG A 61 -1.75 -5.16 -7.38
CA ARG A 61 -2.96 -4.75 -6.68
C ARG A 61 -2.71 -4.49 -5.20
N ILE A 62 -1.94 -5.35 -4.53
CA ILE A 62 -1.57 -5.18 -3.11
C ILE A 62 -0.77 -3.89 -2.92
N LYS A 63 0.24 -3.65 -3.77
CA LYS A 63 1.02 -2.40 -3.74
C LYS A 63 0.12 -1.18 -3.92
N LYS A 64 -0.78 -1.22 -4.90
CA LYS A 64 -1.74 -0.14 -5.13
C LYS A 64 -2.62 0.12 -3.90
N VAL A 65 -3.17 -0.93 -3.28
CA VAL A 65 -3.98 -0.81 -2.06
C VAL A 65 -3.15 -0.25 -0.91
N GLN A 66 -1.90 -0.64 -0.76
CA GLN A 66 -1.00 -0.12 0.28
C GLN A 66 -0.72 1.37 0.11
N ASP A 67 -0.49 1.82 -1.13
CA ASP A 67 -0.28 3.24 -1.44
C ASP A 67 -1.56 4.06 -1.21
N GLU A 68 -2.72 3.54 -1.67
CA GLU A 68 -4.03 4.15 -1.46
C GLU A 68 -4.40 4.22 0.03
N MET A 69 -4.10 3.18 0.82
CA MET A 69 -4.32 3.15 2.26
C MET A 69 -3.46 4.19 2.99
N SER A 70 -2.20 4.33 2.59
CA SER A 70 -1.28 5.33 3.16
C SER A 70 -1.77 6.75 2.87
N THR A 71 -2.23 6.98 1.64
CA THR A 71 -2.83 8.27 1.22
C THR A 71 -4.10 8.57 2.01
N LEU A 72 -4.99 7.58 2.14
CA LEU A 72 -6.24 7.72 2.88
C LEU A 72 -5.99 8.02 4.37
N LYS A 73 -4.99 7.36 4.98
CA LYS A 73 -4.60 7.62 6.36
C LYS A 73 -4.20 9.08 6.57
N GLU A 74 -3.41 9.63 5.65
CA GLU A 74 -2.99 11.04 5.72
C GLU A 74 -4.18 11.99 5.54
N GLN A 75 -5.05 11.73 4.57
CA GLN A 75 -6.28 12.52 4.38
C GLN A 75 -7.19 12.49 5.61
N CYS A 76 -7.31 11.34 6.28
CA CYS A 76 -8.05 11.24 7.55
C CYS A 76 -7.40 12.09 8.64
N ARG A 77 -6.06 12.09 8.76
CA ARG A 77 -5.34 12.94 9.74
C ARG A 77 -5.57 14.42 9.49
N GLU A 78 -5.46 14.86 8.23
CA GLU A 78 -5.75 16.25 7.84
C GLU A 78 -7.19 16.64 8.18
N LEU A 79 -8.16 15.75 7.90
CA LEU A 79 -9.57 15.98 8.22
C LEU A 79 -9.80 16.08 9.74
N LEU A 80 -9.18 15.22 10.54
CA LEU A 80 -9.26 15.28 12.00
C LEU A 80 -8.66 16.60 12.53
N ALA A 81 -7.53 17.03 11.98
CA ALA A 81 -6.91 18.30 12.35
C ALA A 81 -7.79 19.51 11.98
N ALA A 82 -8.38 19.51 10.78
CA ALA A 82 -9.31 20.55 10.34
C ALA A 82 -10.58 20.59 11.22
N LYS A 83 -11.09 19.43 11.64
CA LYS A 83 -12.23 19.36 12.57
C LYS A 83 -11.86 19.90 13.95
N GLN A 84 -10.67 19.61 14.46
CA GLN A 84 -10.20 20.16 15.74
C GLN A 84 -10.07 21.68 15.69
N ASP A 85 -9.48 22.24 14.62
CA ASP A 85 -9.38 23.69 14.43
C ASP A 85 -10.76 24.37 14.36
N LEU A 86 -11.74 23.74 13.70
CA LEU A 86 -13.11 24.24 13.68
C LEU A 86 -13.75 24.24 15.08
N ILE A 87 -13.53 23.18 15.86
CA ILE A 87 -14.01 23.09 17.25
C ILE A 87 -13.39 24.19 18.11
N ASP A 88 -12.08 24.39 18.01
CA ASP A 88 -11.36 25.39 18.79
C ASP A 88 -11.84 26.81 18.47
N LYS A 89 -12.04 27.11 17.17
CA LYS A 89 -12.61 28.38 16.71
C LYS A 89 -14.05 28.58 17.20
N ALA A 90 -14.91 27.57 17.03
CA ALA A 90 -16.30 27.64 17.47
C ALA A 90 -16.39 27.87 18.98
N ARG A 91 -15.59 27.13 19.77
CA ARG A 91 -15.49 27.29 21.22
C ARG A 91 -15.03 28.69 21.59
N GLY A 92 -13.94 29.19 20.98
CA GLY A 92 -13.43 30.54 21.25
C GLY A 92 -14.47 31.63 20.97
N THR A 93 -15.14 31.56 19.81
CA THR A 93 -16.17 32.53 19.44
C THR A 93 -17.41 32.43 20.34
N LEU A 94 -17.93 31.23 20.59
CA LEU A 94 -19.15 31.05 21.38
C LEU A 94 -18.95 31.43 22.86
N VAL A 95 -17.87 30.96 23.48
CA VAL A 95 -17.54 31.31 24.87
C VAL A 95 -17.25 32.81 25.01
N GLY A 96 -16.54 33.40 24.03
CA GLY A 96 -16.29 34.84 23.98
C GLY A 96 -17.56 35.67 23.86
N ASN A 97 -18.43 35.35 22.89
CA ASN A 97 -19.71 36.02 22.69
C ASN A 97 -20.61 35.89 23.92
N ARG A 98 -20.67 34.71 24.52
CA ARG A 98 -21.46 34.46 25.73
C ARG A 98 -20.96 35.30 26.90
N SER A 99 -19.65 35.39 27.09
CA SER A 99 -19.05 36.23 28.14
C SER A 99 -19.38 37.72 27.96
N LEU A 100 -19.42 38.20 26.72
CA LEU A 100 -19.85 39.57 26.40
C LEU A 100 -21.34 39.79 26.69
N LEU A 101 -22.19 38.82 26.38
CA LEU A 101 -23.63 38.87 26.68
C LEU A 101 -23.89 38.89 28.19
N GLN A 102 -23.21 38.05 28.96
CA GLN A 102 -23.35 38.04 30.42
C GLN A 102 -22.95 39.38 31.05
N ARG A 103 -21.87 40.00 30.56
CA ARG A 103 -21.48 41.36 30.96
C ARG A 103 -22.55 42.40 30.62
N LEU A 104 -23.17 42.30 29.45
CA LEU A 104 -24.24 43.20 29.03
C LEU A 104 -25.48 43.02 29.91
N GLN A 105 -25.86 41.79 30.21
CA GLN A 105 -26.97 41.46 31.12
C GLN A 105 -26.74 42.08 32.51
N LEU A 106 -25.53 41.91 33.07
CA LEU A 106 -25.12 42.57 34.31
C LEU A 106 -25.29 44.08 34.26
N SER A 107 -24.84 44.72 33.17
CA SER A 107 -24.91 46.18 33.03
C SER A 107 -26.33 46.72 32.85
N THR A 108 -27.27 45.89 32.41
CA THR A 108 -28.67 46.27 32.14
C THR A 108 -29.64 45.80 33.22
N GLY A 109 -29.14 45.13 34.27
CA GLY A 109 -29.95 44.59 35.36
C GLY A 109 -30.78 43.35 34.97
N VAL A 110 -30.45 42.70 33.85
CA VAL A 110 -31.09 41.46 33.41
C VAL A 110 -30.43 40.27 34.14
N PRO A 111 -31.21 39.29 34.63
CA PRO A 111 -30.65 38.09 35.26
C PRO A 111 -29.70 37.32 34.32
N ILE A 112 -28.56 36.88 34.85
CA ILE A 112 -27.63 36.01 34.14
C ILE A 112 -28.09 34.56 34.27
N ILE A 113 -28.05 33.81 33.17
CA ILE A 113 -28.20 32.35 33.18
C ILE A 113 -26.84 31.73 33.51
N SER A 114 -26.79 30.94 34.58
CA SER A 114 -25.59 30.18 34.97
C SER A 114 -25.24 29.15 33.90
N ASP A 115 -23.96 28.78 33.80
CA ASP A 115 -23.46 27.80 32.84
C ASP A 115 -24.08 26.40 33.05
N SER A 116 -24.44 26.07 34.29
CA SER A 116 -25.16 24.84 34.65
C SER A 116 -26.62 24.84 34.21
N ASP A 117 -27.20 26.04 34.05
CA ASP A 117 -28.63 26.24 33.85
C ASP A 117 -28.95 26.51 32.37
N ASP A 118 -27.92 26.55 31.53
CA ASP A 118 -28.00 26.68 30.07
C ASP A 118 -27.86 25.29 29.41
N PRO A 119 -28.97 24.60 29.10
CA PRO A 119 -28.92 23.26 28.50
C PRO A 119 -28.24 23.24 27.14
N SER A 120 -28.23 24.37 26.41
CA SER A 120 -27.57 24.45 25.10
C SER A 120 -26.05 24.51 25.26
N TYR A 121 -25.56 25.26 26.25
CA TYR A 121 -24.14 25.33 26.57
C TYR A 121 -23.62 24.02 27.18
N ALA A 122 -24.41 23.37 28.03
CA ALA A 122 -24.08 22.04 28.56
C ALA A 122 -23.97 20.99 27.44
N SER A 123 -24.96 20.95 26.52
CA SER A 123 -24.94 20.06 25.36
C SER A 123 -23.73 20.32 24.45
N PHE A 124 -23.38 21.59 24.21
CA PHE A 124 -22.19 21.94 23.43
C PHE A 124 -20.92 21.35 24.05
N ASN A 125 -20.69 21.55 25.35
CA ASN A 125 -19.50 21.03 26.03
C ASN A 125 -19.45 19.49 26.01
N GLN A 126 -20.59 18.83 26.20
CA GLN A 126 -20.68 17.37 26.10
C GLN A 126 -20.22 16.84 24.75
N VAL A 127 -20.64 17.47 23.64
CA VAL A 127 -20.22 17.08 22.28
C VAL A 127 -18.71 17.25 22.08
N ILE A 128 -18.11 18.31 22.65
CA ILE A 128 -16.66 18.53 22.58
C ILE A 128 -15.89 17.49 23.40
N ASP A 129 -16.38 17.15 24.59
CA ASP A 129 -15.75 16.15 25.45
C ASP A 129 -15.84 14.74 24.85
N GLU A 130 -16.97 14.39 24.24
CA GLU A 130 -17.15 13.15 23.51
C GLU A 130 -16.13 13.05 22.35
N TRP A 131 -16.02 14.12 21.56
CA TRP A 131 -15.04 14.20 20.47
C TRP A 131 -13.60 14.02 20.98
N THR A 132 -13.24 14.71 22.06
CA THR A 132 -11.90 14.65 22.65
C THR A 132 -11.56 13.23 23.10
N THR A 133 -12.56 12.51 23.64
CA THR A 133 -12.42 11.12 24.06
C THR A 133 -12.19 10.19 22.86
N GLN A 134 -12.97 10.36 21.79
CA GLN A 134 -12.86 9.54 20.57
C GLN A 134 -11.51 9.71 19.86
N VAL A 135 -10.95 10.93 19.84
CA VAL A 135 -9.64 11.20 19.23
C VAL A 135 -8.51 10.57 20.05
N ARG A 136 -8.58 10.66 21.38
CA ARG A 136 -7.58 10.07 22.28
C ARG A 136 -7.56 8.54 22.22
N SER A 137 -8.72 7.89 22.27
CA SER A 137 -8.82 6.42 22.27
C SER A 137 -8.26 5.80 20.98
N ARG A 138 -8.37 6.50 19.83
CA ARG A 138 -7.84 6.03 18.54
C ARG A 138 -6.32 6.22 18.40
N THR A 139 -5.75 7.20 19.11
CA THR A 139 -4.31 7.47 19.06
C THR A 139 -3.52 6.40 19.84
N GLU A 140 -4.11 5.83 20.89
CA GLU A 140 -3.49 4.78 21.71
C GLU A 140 -3.45 3.41 20.99
N ASP A 141 -4.47 3.11 20.18
CA ASP A 141 -4.62 1.86 19.41
C ASP A 141 -3.56 1.72 18.28
N GLU A 142 -3.22 2.83 17.61
CA GLU A 142 -2.19 2.83 16.55
C GLU A 142 -0.77 2.47 17.06
N SER A 143 -0.51 2.52 18.38
CA SER A 143 0.82 2.20 18.94
C SER A 143 1.10 0.69 19.04
N LEU A 144 0.06 -0.15 18.98
CA LEU A 144 0.16 -1.60 19.21
C LEU A 144 0.18 -2.44 17.92
N GLU A 145 -0.24 -1.90 16.78
CA GLU A 145 -0.33 -2.63 15.50
C GLU A 145 0.97 -2.65 14.66
N SER A 146 2.12 -2.31 15.26
CA SER A 146 3.40 -2.35 14.57
C SER A 146 3.96 -3.78 14.47
N GLY A 147 3.40 -4.56 13.55
CA GLY A 147 4.19 -5.54 12.80
C GLY A 147 4.28 -6.94 13.37
N GLU A 148 3.16 -7.52 13.83
CA GLU A 148 3.09 -8.97 13.87
C GLU A 148 3.07 -9.49 12.43
N ASP A 149 4.18 -10.12 12.07
CA ASP A 149 4.68 -10.35 10.73
C ASP A 149 3.70 -11.19 9.89
N ILE A 150 2.89 -10.50 9.07
CA ILE A 150 1.95 -11.11 8.12
C ILE A 150 2.68 -12.16 7.25
N ASN A 151 3.96 -11.94 6.94
CA ASN A 151 4.75 -12.93 6.22
C ASN A 151 4.96 -14.20 7.07
N GLN A 152 5.31 -14.10 8.36
CA GLN A 152 5.35 -15.28 9.23
C GLN A 152 4.01 -16.02 9.26
N MET A 153 2.90 -15.32 9.35
CA MET A 153 1.57 -15.94 9.40
C MET A 153 1.24 -16.71 8.11
N LEU A 154 1.55 -16.11 6.95
CA LEU A 154 1.33 -16.72 5.64
C LEU A 154 2.28 -17.89 5.36
N PHE A 155 3.55 -17.80 5.77
CA PHE A 155 4.53 -18.86 5.55
C PHE A 155 4.44 -20.01 6.57
N SER A 156 3.90 -19.76 7.77
CA SER A 156 3.64 -20.83 8.77
C SER A 156 2.53 -21.78 8.33
N ALA A 157 1.51 -21.26 7.63
CA ALA A 157 0.36 -22.07 7.18
C ALA A 157 0.72 -23.05 6.05
N ILE A 158 1.77 -22.78 5.29
CA ILE A 158 2.17 -23.57 4.11
C ILE A 158 3.05 -24.78 4.50
N VAL A 159 3.73 -24.75 5.65
CA VAL A 159 4.75 -25.76 6.02
C VAL A 159 4.17 -27.00 6.73
N HIS A 160 2.87 -27.03 7.07
CA HIS A 160 2.26 -28.16 7.79
C HIS A 160 1.71 -29.29 6.88
N GLY A 161 2.03 -29.28 5.59
CA GLY A 161 1.65 -30.33 4.65
C GLY A 161 2.84 -31.17 4.19
N ASN A 162 3.34 -32.07 5.04
CA ASN A 162 4.10 -33.27 4.68
C ASN A 162 4.12 -34.28 5.84
#